data_AF-A0A4P6B068-F1
#
_entry.id   AF-A0A4P6B068-F1
#
_cell.length_a   1.000
_cell.length_b   1.000
_cell.length_c   1.000
_cell.angle_alpha   90.00
_cell.angle_beta   90.00
_cell.angle_gamma   90.00
#
_symmetry.space_group_name_H-M   'P 1'
#
loop_
_entity.id
_entity.type
_entity.pdbx_description
1 polymer ?
#
loop_
_entity_poly.entity_id
_entity_poly.type
_entity_poly.pdbx_seq_one_letter_code
_entity_poly.pdbx_strand_id
1 'polypeptide(L)'
;MNVLPLLIALTILVFTDTAAASKSPVRFNVDVVGEGTPVLLIPGFLSDQRVWDDIAIPLSTQFELHRISIAGFGSTPKSQAPSLKELREQLLGYIKTKT
;
A
#
# COMPACT_ATOMS: atom_id res chain seq x y z
N MET A 1 21.14 -29.14 45.23
CA MET A 1 20.35 -28.04 44.62
C MET A 1 19.82 -28.55 43.29
N ASN A 2 18.49 -28.64 43.12
CA ASN A 2 17.89 -29.19 41.92
C ASN A 2 17.95 -28.14 40.81
N VAL A 3 18.90 -28.26 39.88
CA VAL A 3 19.15 -27.27 38.79
C VAL A 3 18.19 -27.43 37.60
N LEU A 4 17.39 -28.49 37.61
CA LEU A 4 16.42 -28.84 36.57
C LEU A 4 15.35 -27.76 36.26
N PRO A 5 14.74 -27.04 37.23
CA PRO A 5 13.74 -26.01 36.92
C PRO A 5 14.37 -24.74 36.33
N LEU A 6 15.67 -24.48 36.60
CA LEU A 6 16.40 -23.34 36.03
C LEU A 6 16.70 -23.56 34.54
N LEU A 7 17.03 -24.80 34.16
CA LEU A 7 17.23 -25.20 32.76
C LEU A 7 15.94 -25.09 31.94
N ILE A 8 14.79 -25.50 32.50
CA ILE A 8 13.48 -25.40 31.84
C ILE A 8 13.05 -23.94 31.64
N ALA A 9 13.30 -23.07 32.63
CA ALA A 9 13.00 -21.64 32.52
C ALA A 9 13.88 -20.94 31.45
N LEU A 10 15.12 -21.38 31.25
CA LEU A 10 16.02 -20.82 30.25
C LEU A 10 15.66 -21.21 28.82
N THR A 11 15.09 -22.42 28.59
CA THR A 11 14.65 -22.86 27.26
C THR A 11 13.37 -22.18 26.77
N ILE A 12 12.48 -21.75 27.67
CA ILE A 12 11.22 -21.07 27.29
C ILE A 12 11.49 -19.64 26.78
N LEU A 13 12.59 -18.99 27.21
CA LEU A 13 12.91 -17.61 26.82
C LEU A 13 13.44 -17.47 25.37
N VAL A 14 13.86 -18.56 24.72
CA VAL A 14 14.59 -18.50 23.44
C VAL A 14 13.68 -18.63 22.20
N PHE A 15 12.40 -18.97 22.36
CA PHE A 15 11.46 -19.11 21.24
C PHE A 15 10.53 -17.90 21.10
N THR A 16 11.08 -16.71 20.87
CA THR A 16 10.32 -15.62 20.24
C THR A 16 10.67 -15.61 18.76
N ASP A 17 10.00 -16.49 18.03
CA ASP A 17 10.08 -16.58 16.57
C ASP A 17 9.48 -15.28 16.00
N THR A 18 10.34 -14.28 15.77
CA THR A 18 9.97 -13.06 15.08
C THR A 18 9.87 -13.39 13.60
N ALA A 19 8.76 -14.02 13.21
CA ALA A 19 8.39 -14.19 11.82
C ALA A 19 8.23 -12.78 11.22
N ALA A 20 9.30 -12.25 10.65
CA ALA A 20 9.26 -11.05 9.83
C ALA A 20 8.44 -11.38 8.59
N ALA A 21 7.12 -11.15 8.66
CA ALA A 21 6.25 -11.25 7.51
C ALA A 21 6.82 -10.33 6.42
N SER A 22 7.28 -10.92 5.30
CA SER A 22 7.73 -10.16 4.15
C SER A 22 6.54 -9.39 3.61
N LYS A 23 6.43 -8.10 3.96
CA LYS A 23 5.40 -7.24 3.38
C LYS A 23 5.64 -7.17 1.88
N SER A 24 4.63 -7.53 1.09
CA SER A 24 4.69 -7.37 -0.35
C SER A 24 5.07 -5.93 -0.70
N PRO A 25 5.89 -5.69 -1.74
CA PRO A 25 6.27 -4.34 -2.13
C PRO A 25 5.03 -3.49 -2.42
N VAL A 26 4.99 -2.25 -1.94
CA VAL A 26 3.92 -1.31 -2.28
C VAL A 26 3.94 -1.06 -3.79
N ARG A 27 2.79 -1.22 -4.46
CA ARG A 27 2.66 -1.10 -5.91
C ARG A 27 2.16 0.25 -6.38
N PHE A 28 1.60 1.06 -5.49
CA PHE A 28 1.14 2.41 -5.79
C PHE A 28 1.08 3.28 -4.54
N ASN A 29 1.11 4.59 -4.75
CA ASN A 29 0.76 5.61 -3.75
C ASN A 29 -0.61 6.19 -4.08
N VAL A 30 -1.28 6.75 -3.06
CA VAL A 30 -2.55 7.46 -3.22
C VAL A 30 -2.42 8.85 -2.63
N ASP A 31 -2.87 9.83 -3.41
CA ASP A 31 -3.16 11.17 -2.92
C ASP A 31 -4.68 11.37 -2.93
N VAL A 32 -5.24 11.79 -1.79
CA VAL A 32 -6.70 11.93 -1.61
C VAL A 32 -7.05 13.40 -1.48
N VAL A 33 -8.00 13.87 -2.30
CA VAL A 33 -8.50 15.25 -2.30
C VAL A 33 -10.01 15.29 -2.41
N GLY A 34 -10.64 16.31 -1.83
CA GLY A 34 -12.09 16.44 -1.82
C GLY A 34 -12.78 15.52 -0.82
N GLU A 35 -14.11 15.55 -0.86
CA GLU A 35 -15.01 14.75 -0.02
C GLU A 35 -16.23 14.32 -0.86
N GLY A 36 -16.95 13.28 -0.43
CA GLY A 36 -18.16 12.80 -1.11
C GLY A 36 -18.03 11.36 -1.61
N THR A 37 -18.63 11.06 -2.76
CA THR A 37 -18.55 9.70 -3.32
C THR A 37 -17.12 9.38 -3.77
N PRO A 38 -16.51 8.26 -3.33
CA PRO A 38 -15.15 7.90 -3.72
C PRO A 38 -15.02 7.65 -5.23
N VAL A 39 -14.02 8.26 -5.86
CA VAL A 39 -13.65 8.05 -7.27
C VAL A 39 -12.16 7.76 -7.38
N LEU A 40 -11.82 6.62 -8.00
CA LEU A 40 -10.44 6.18 -8.18
C LEU A 40 -9.91 6.63 -9.54
N LEU A 41 -8.89 7.50 -9.55
CA LEU A 41 -8.26 8.01 -10.76
C LEU A 41 -6.95 7.26 -11.05
N ILE A 42 -7.01 6.26 -11.93
CA ILE A 42 -5.87 5.43 -12.33
C ILE A 42 -5.25 6.03 -13.61
N PRO A 43 -3.98 6.47 -13.59
CA PRO A 43 -3.34 7.10 -14.74
C PRO A 43 -3.05 6.10 -15.87
N GLY A 44 -2.86 6.65 -17.08
CA GLY A 44 -2.38 5.90 -18.23
C GLY A 44 -0.92 5.46 -18.13
N PHE A 45 -0.41 4.82 -19.19
CA PHE A 45 0.96 4.27 -19.22
C PHE A 45 2.03 5.32 -18.92
N LEU A 46 2.99 4.96 -18.05
CA LEU A 46 4.13 5.78 -17.60
C LEU A 46 3.79 7.13 -16.94
N SER A 47 2.51 7.42 -16.73
CA SER A 47 2.03 8.63 -16.08
C SER A 47 1.85 8.42 -14.58
N ASP A 48 1.90 9.49 -13.80
CA ASP A 48 1.50 9.50 -12.39
C ASP A 48 0.25 10.36 -12.19
N GLN A 49 -0.17 10.55 -10.93
CA GLN A 49 -1.37 11.29 -10.55
C GLN A 49 -1.51 12.70 -11.16
N ARG A 50 -0.41 13.34 -11.57
CA ARG A 50 -0.43 14.73 -12.07
C ARG A 50 -1.17 14.90 -13.39
N VAL A 51 -1.37 13.83 -14.17
CA VAL A 51 -2.19 13.91 -15.40
C VAL A 51 -3.65 14.26 -15.12
N TRP A 52 -4.06 14.20 -13.85
CA TRP A 52 -5.41 14.54 -13.43
C TRP A 52 -5.51 15.94 -12.82
N ASP A 53 -4.42 16.70 -12.63
CA ASP A 53 -4.45 17.95 -11.86
C ASP A 53 -5.48 18.95 -12.39
N ASP A 54 -5.58 19.11 -13.70
CA ASP A 54 -6.52 20.05 -14.35
C ASP A 54 -8.00 19.68 -14.15
N ILE A 55 -8.31 18.39 -13.93
CA ILE A 55 -9.70 17.93 -13.73
C ILE A 55 -10.01 17.61 -12.26
N ALA A 56 -8.99 17.34 -11.45
CA ALA A 56 -9.16 16.95 -10.06
C ALA A 56 -9.69 18.11 -9.22
N ILE A 57 -9.21 19.33 -9.45
CA ILE A 57 -9.64 20.54 -8.71
C ILE A 57 -11.16 20.79 -8.80
N PRO A 58 -11.77 20.86 -10.00
CA PRO A 58 -13.22 21.04 -10.07
C PRO A 58 -13.99 19.81 -9.55
N LEU A 59 -13.53 18.59 -9.83
CA LEU A 59 -14.21 17.37 -9.39
C LEU A 59 -14.16 17.15 -7.88
N SER A 60 -13.11 17.60 -7.19
CA SER A 60 -12.97 17.45 -5.73
C SER A 60 -13.98 18.26 -4.93
N THR A 61 -14.74 19.15 -5.57
CA THR A 61 -15.86 19.86 -4.94
C THR A 61 -17.09 18.97 -4.72
N GLN A 62 -17.15 17.81 -5.38
CA GLN A 62 -18.29 16.87 -5.34
C GLN A 62 -17.90 15.44 -4.98
N PHE A 63 -16.63 15.06 -5.17
CA PHE A 63 -16.15 13.70 -5.02
C PHE A 63 -14.91 13.63 -4.13
N GLU A 64 -14.76 12.52 -3.38
CA GLU A 64 -13.48 12.15 -2.76
C GLU A 64 -12.63 11.46 -3.84
N LEU A 65 -11.64 12.18 -4.38
CA LEU A 65 -10.79 11.70 -5.46
C LEU A 65 -9.56 11.00 -4.89
N HIS A 66 -9.38 9.75 -5.27
CA HIS A 66 -8.20 8.94 -4.94
C HIS A 66 -7.29 8.88 -6.17
N ARG A 67 -6.28 9.73 -6.20
CA ARG A 67 -5.34 9.87 -7.32
C ARG A 67 -4.20 8.87 -7.17
N ILE A 68 -4.12 7.92 -8.10
CA ILE A 68 -3.19 6.79 -8.01
C ILE A 68 -1.89 7.09 -8.74
N SER A 69 -0.76 6.73 -8.11
CA SER A 69 0.57 6.77 -8.71
C SER A 69 1.23 5.40 -8.64
N ILE A 70 1.42 4.74 -9.78
CA ILE A 70 1.99 3.38 -9.85
C ILE A 70 3.50 3.44 -9.68
N ALA A 71 4.06 2.54 -8.86
CA ALA A 71 5.50 2.46 -8.62
C ALA A 71 6.27 2.27 -9.94
N GLY A 72 7.23 3.16 -10.22
CA GLY A 72 8.03 3.19 -11.43
C GLY A 72 7.43 3.95 -12.61
N PHE A 73 6.25 4.57 -12.46
CA PHE A 73 5.67 5.48 -13.46
C PHE A 73 5.82 6.95 -13.05
N GLY A 74 5.92 7.84 -14.02
CA GLY A 74 6.10 9.27 -13.79
C GLY A 74 7.27 9.56 -12.86
N SER A 75 7.01 10.33 -11.82
CA SER A 75 7.97 10.65 -10.75
C SER A 75 7.90 9.68 -9.55
N THR A 76 7.13 8.60 -9.65
CA THR A 76 6.98 7.62 -8.58
C THR A 76 8.22 6.70 -8.51
N PRO A 77 8.80 6.45 -7.31
CA PRO A 77 10.01 5.63 -7.18
C PRO A 77 9.94 4.30 -7.91
N LYS A 78 11.07 3.89 -8.51
CA LYS A 78 11.19 2.65 -9.28
C LYS A 78 10.82 1.43 -8.42
N SER A 79 10.00 0.55 -8.97
CA SER A 79 9.81 -0.79 -8.42
C SER A 79 10.94 -1.73 -8.87
N GLN A 80 11.59 -2.41 -7.93
CA GLN A 80 12.65 -3.38 -8.23
C GLN A 80 12.11 -4.70 -8.81
N ALA A 81 10.81 -4.98 -8.65
CA ALA A 81 10.18 -6.21 -9.10
C ALA A 81 8.75 -5.92 -9.57
N PRO A 82 8.54 -5.19 -10.68
CA PRO A 82 7.20 -4.77 -11.11
C PRO A 82 6.26 -5.96 -11.34
N SER A 83 5.01 -5.84 -10.91
CA SER A 83 4.00 -6.90 -11.02
C SER A 83 2.61 -6.29 -11.18
N LEU A 84 2.01 -6.48 -12.35
CA LEU A 84 0.62 -6.06 -12.60
C LEU A 84 -0.39 -6.88 -11.79
N LYS A 85 -0.07 -8.15 -11.51
CA LYS A 85 -0.89 -9.02 -10.66
C LYS A 85 -0.99 -8.44 -9.25
N GLU A 86 0.15 -8.11 -8.64
CA GLU A 86 0.16 -7.55 -7.29
C GLU A 86 -0.41 -6.13 -7.26
N LEU A 87 -0.19 -5.32 -8.31
CA LEU A 87 -0.83 -4.02 -8.43
C LEU A 87 -2.36 -4.16 -8.39
N ARG A 88 -2.92 -5.08 -9.18
CA ARG A 88 -4.35 -5.38 -9.19
C ARG A 88 -4.84 -5.84 -7.82
N GLU A 89 -4.13 -6.76 -7.18
CA GLU A 89 -4.50 -7.29 -5.86
C GLU A 89 -4.51 -6.19 -4.78
N GLN A 90 -3.49 -5.32 -4.78
CA GLN A 90 -3.43 -4.19 -3.85
C GLN A 90 -4.50 -3.14 -4.13
N LEU A 91 -4.81 -2.83 -5.40
CA LEU A 91 -5.91 -1.91 -5.75
C LEU A 91 -7.27 -2.47 -5.32
N LEU A 92 -7.53 -3.77 -5.53
CA LEU A 92 -8.75 -4.43 -5.05
C LEU A 92 -8.83 -4.42 -3.52
N GLY A 93 -7.70 -4.63 -2.84
CA GLY A 93 -7.61 -4.48 -1.39
C GLY A 93 -7.96 -3.07 -0.94
N TYR A 94 -7.39 -2.05 -1.60
CA TYR A 94 -7.65 -0.65 -1.29
C TYR A 94 -9.12 -0.27 -1.48
N ILE A 95 -9.73 -0.67 -2.60
CA ILE A 95 -11.15 -0.41 -2.89
C ILE A 95 -12.03 -0.94 -1.76
N LYS A 96 -11.81 -2.18 -1.29
CA LYS A 96 -12.56 -2.78 -0.17
C LYS A 96 -12.42 -2.05 1.18
N THR A 97 -11.43 -1.18 1.33
CA THR A 97 -11.28 -0.36 2.55
C THR A 97 -11.98 1.00 2.44
N LYS A 98 -12.40 1.38 1.23
CA LYS A 98 -12.99 2.69 0.90
C LYS A 98 -14.44 2.60 0.44
N THR A 99 -14.94 1.41 0.15
CA THR A 99 -16.34 1.06 -0.11
C THR A 99 -16.84 0.10 0.94
#